data_AF-A0A3B8SNU3-F1
#
_entry.id   AF-A0A3B8SNU3-F1
#
_cell.length_a   1.000
_cell.length_b   1.000
_cell.length_c   1.000
_cell.angle_alpha   90.00
_cell.angle_beta   90.00
_cell.angle_gamma   90.00
#
_symmetry.space_group_name_H-M   'P 1'
#
loop_
_entity.id
_entity.type
_entity.pdbx_description
1 polymer ?
#
loop_
_entity_poly.entity_id
_entity_poly.type
_entity_poly.pdbx_seq_one_letter_code
_entity_poly.pdbx_strand_id
1 'polypeptide(L)'
;MNDDKNIKPQSDTNQSTSKKSPIIPGTKKEAEFYKDNSNENNTIMPTMIDESEEYVEKKQDLSAIIPQFTDDSGEESATELVSKDNMFKSDASITLAVVNESGEATMSSGAKLPDQIDMEQRKKEIEASKNVKKAKKKEKRDRRRERKRNRQQNIISLASLIIMIALGIFGYWYFNHKTEEDFLPKTLEIQIGESLPIQKLSYITPGVGNDIEEILYNVDTSNVVLEEIGEYSYTVTYKGIKKNGIIKIVDKEGPELEVRNVTITEGGQYKAETFVKECRDPTGCNYSFQDAETEQKYTAAGSYVVYIVATDAYQNRTTKKASLIIEAEGNVRRYVKNTGFNQTLGYEVTEIYELHFSEYNTYGILITGTEERTFTYQDVEKYEEDRKKFQGELGYSFSDSEMKIIYKKSSNTVGNNYSNSNDIDAYLTREGFRIES
;
A
#
# COMPACT_ATOMS: atom_id res chain seq x y z
N MET A 1 70.83 18.42 6.72
CA MET A 1 71.59 17.40 7.47
C MET A 1 70.54 16.57 8.20
N ASN A 2 69.94 15.62 7.50
CA ASN A 2 70.39 14.22 7.38
C ASN A 2 70.57 13.61 8.78
N ASP A 3 69.66 12.75 9.22
CA ASP A 3 69.78 11.32 8.91
C ASP A 3 68.51 10.53 9.25
N ASP A 4 68.18 9.66 8.29
CA ASP A 4 67.21 8.58 8.33
C ASP A 4 67.51 7.56 9.43
N LYS A 5 66.47 6.88 9.94
CA LYS A 5 66.49 5.41 10.01
C LYS A 5 65.09 4.79 10.07
N ASN A 6 64.94 3.90 9.10
CA ASN A 6 63.80 3.12 8.65
C ASN A 6 63.88 1.72 9.27
N ILE A 7 62.80 1.18 9.87
CA ILE A 7 62.62 -0.27 10.09
C ILE A 7 61.12 -0.65 10.01
N LYS A 8 60.79 -1.51 9.03
CA LYS A 8 59.66 -2.46 8.93
C LYS A 8 60.19 -3.64 8.07
N PRO A 9 59.49 -4.78 7.91
CA PRO A 9 58.51 -5.47 8.74
C PRO A 9 58.89 -6.98 8.91
N GLN A 10 58.15 -7.75 9.72
CA GLN A 10 58.15 -9.22 9.61
C GLN A 10 56.73 -9.80 9.66
N SER A 11 56.47 -10.68 8.69
CA SER A 11 55.36 -11.62 8.57
C SER A 11 55.69 -12.95 9.26
N ASP A 12 54.67 -13.72 9.62
CA ASP A 12 54.50 -15.18 9.36
C ASP A 12 53.34 -15.70 10.25
N THR A 13 52.16 -16.06 9.74
CA THR A 13 51.69 -17.29 9.03
C THR A 13 51.52 -18.54 9.91
N ASN A 14 50.27 -19.06 9.91
CA ASN A 14 49.78 -20.43 10.13
C ASN A 14 49.64 -21.02 11.55
N GLN A 15 48.41 -21.40 11.94
CA GLN A 15 47.97 -22.81 11.91
C GLN A 15 46.48 -23.04 12.20
N SER A 16 45.95 -24.03 11.48
CA SER A 16 44.61 -24.61 11.50
C SER A 16 44.51 -25.72 12.55
N THR A 17 43.37 -25.83 13.25
CA THR A 17 42.86 -27.13 13.75
C THR A 17 41.34 -27.19 13.76
N SER A 18 40.83 -28.14 12.98
CA SER A 18 39.49 -28.75 13.04
C SER A 18 39.27 -29.55 14.33
N LYS A 19 38.03 -29.55 14.87
CA LYS A 19 37.42 -30.74 15.50
C LYS A 19 35.92 -30.61 15.83
N LYS A 20 35.16 -31.51 15.19
CA LYS A 20 34.10 -32.39 15.72
C LYS A 20 32.86 -31.82 16.43
N SER A 21 31.72 -32.06 15.78
CA SER A 21 30.39 -32.28 16.36
C SER A 21 30.33 -33.44 17.37
N PRO A 22 29.26 -33.47 18.18
CA PRO A 22 28.57 -34.71 18.52
C PRO A 22 27.11 -34.73 18.05
N ILE A 23 26.71 -35.93 17.63
CA ILE A 23 25.36 -36.40 17.26
C ILE A 23 24.64 -36.92 18.53
N ILE A 24 23.31 -37.12 18.42
CA ILE A 24 22.45 -38.23 18.95
C ILE A 24 21.19 -37.63 19.67
N PRO A 25 19.95 -38.19 19.57
CA PRO A 25 19.14 -38.63 18.41
C PRO A 25 17.59 -38.43 18.58
N GLY A 26 16.80 -38.82 17.57
CA GLY A 26 15.44 -39.40 17.72
C GLY A 26 14.29 -38.42 18.03
N THR A 27 13.13 -38.46 17.36
CA THR A 27 12.32 -39.63 17.05
C THR A 27 11.41 -39.42 15.82
N LYS A 28 11.20 -40.53 15.11
CA LYS A 28 10.25 -40.78 14.01
C LYS A 28 8.79 -40.85 14.49
N LYS A 29 7.85 -40.55 13.58
CA LYS A 29 6.71 -41.39 13.10
C LYS A 29 5.95 -40.58 12.03
N GLU A 30 5.86 -40.99 10.76
CA GLU A 30 4.91 -42.00 10.17
C GLU A 30 3.44 -41.65 10.51
N ALA A 31 2.45 -41.64 9.61
CA ALA A 31 2.34 -42.08 8.23
C ALA A 31 1.08 -41.46 7.55
N GLU A 32 1.03 -41.68 6.24
CA GLU A 32 0.00 -41.48 5.21
C GLU A 32 -1.47 -41.69 5.63
N PHE A 33 -2.41 -41.02 4.91
CA PHE A 33 -3.58 -41.70 4.34
C PHE A 33 -4.23 -40.88 3.19
N TYR A 34 -4.40 -41.55 2.05
CA TYR A 34 -5.16 -41.15 0.87
C TYR A 34 -6.68 -41.04 1.16
N LYS A 35 -7.38 -40.13 0.47
CA LYS A 35 -8.69 -40.44 -0.12
C LYS A 35 -9.08 -39.48 -1.24
N ASP A 36 -9.26 -40.10 -2.40
CA ASP A 36 -9.90 -39.64 -3.62
C ASP A 36 -11.43 -39.59 -3.43
N ASN A 37 -12.12 -38.73 -4.19
CA ASN A 37 -13.45 -39.03 -4.71
C ASN A 37 -13.87 -38.03 -5.80
N SER A 38 -13.83 -38.55 -7.02
CA SER A 38 -14.54 -38.19 -8.23
C SER A 38 -16.04 -37.91 -8.06
N ASN A 39 -16.58 -37.07 -8.95
CA ASN A 39 -17.92 -37.27 -9.49
C ASN A 39 -17.93 -36.97 -11.00
N GLU A 40 -18.21 -38.00 -11.78
CA GLU A 40 -18.50 -37.98 -13.22
C GLU A 40 -19.90 -37.43 -13.51
N ASN A 41 -20.07 -36.81 -14.69
CA ASN A 41 -21.20 -37.12 -15.57
C ASN A 41 -20.96 -36.64 -17.02
N ASN A 42 -20.61 -37.60 -17.88
CA ASN A 42 -21.13 -37.93 -19.22
C ASN A 42 -21.34 -36.88 -20.34
N THR A 43 -20.47 -37.04 -21.36
CA THR A 43 -20.77 -37.39 -22.78
C THR A 43 -21.48 -36.39 -23.72
N ILE A 44 -20.79 -36.02 -24.80
CA ILE A 44 -21.07 -36.28 -26.24
C ILE A 44 -20.38 -35.17 -27.07
N MET A 45 -19.41 -35.54 -27.93
CA MET A 45 -18.94 -34.67 -29.02
C MET A 45 -19.83 -34.84 -30.26
N PRO A 46 -19.88 -33.83 -31.13
CA PRO A 46 -19.37 -34.07 -32.47
C PRO A 46 -18.50 -32.92 -33.02
N THR A 47 -17.31 -33.32 -33.49
CA THR A 47 -16.69 -33.02 -34.79
C THR A 47 -17.16 -31.83 -35.66
N MET A 48 -16.13 -31.11 -36.14
CA MET A 48 -15.92 -30.44 -37.45
C MET A 48 -16.19 -28.92 -37.45
N ILE A 49 -15.11 -28.13 -37.53
CA ILE A 49 -14.56 -27.48 -38.75
C ILE A 49 -15.53 -26.41 -39.28
N ASP A 50 -15.16 -25.14 -39.08
CA ASP A 50 -15.50 -23.98 -39.92
C ASP A 50 -14.16 -23.25 -40.11
N GLU A 51 -13.59 -23.19 -41.32
CA GLU A 51 -13.94 -22.24 -42.39
C GLU A 51 -13.79 -20.77 -41.95
N SER A 52 -12.72 -20.13 -42.43
CA SER A 52 -12.70 -18.67 -42.59
C SER A 52 -11.66 -18.25 -43.63
N GLU A 53 -12.02 -18.27 -44.91
CA GLU A 53 -11.45 -17.37 -45.93
C GLU A 53 -12.62 -16.92 -46.81
N GLU A 54 -13.06 -15.68 -46.61
CA GLU A 54 -12.73 -14.53 -47.46
C GLU A 54 -13.73 -14.39 -48.61
N TYR A 55 -14.66 -13.44 -48.48
CA TYR A 55 -15.44 -12.95 -49.61
C TYR A 55 -15.38 -11.42 -49.67
N VAL A 56 -14.64 -10.97 -50.69
CA VAL A 56 -14.57 -9.62 -51.22
C VAL A 56 -15.79 -9.36 -52.12
N GLU A 57 -16.30 -8.13 -52.03
CA GLU A 57 -17.36 -7.57 -52.87
C GLU A 57 -17.10 -7.70 -54.38
N LYS A 58 -18.18 -7.90 -55.14
CA LYS A 58 -18.33 -7.21 -56.44
C LYS A 58 -19.79 -7.11 -56.87
N LYS A 59 -20.23 -5.87 -57.08
CA LYS A 59 -21.44 -5.49 -57.81
C LYS A 59 -21.35 -5.98 -59.27
N GLN A 60 -22.48 -6.41 -59.83
CA GLN A 60 -22.82 -6.02 -61.20
C GLN A 60 -24.32 -6.09 -61.45
N ASP A 61 -24.69 -5.18 -62.35
CA ASP A 61 -25.99 -4.67 -62.69
C ASP A 61 -26.57 -5.44 -63.89
N LEU A 62 -27.78 -5.04 -64.32
CA LEU A 62 -28.43 -5.29 -65.62
C LEU A 62 -29.47 -6.42 -65.68
N SER A 63 -30.73 -5.98 -65.52
CA SER A 63 -31.76 -6.01 -66.57
C SER A 63 -31.85 -7.22 -67.52
N ALA A 64 -33.04 -7.82 -67.45
CA ALA A 64 -33.93 -8.13 -68.57
C ALA A 64 -33.98 -9.57 -69.13
N ILE A 65 -35.25 -9.99 -69.26
CA ILE A 65 -35.85 -10.84 -70.30
C ILE A 65 -36.36 -12.22 -69.83
N ILE A 66 -37.68 -12.32 -70.00
CA ILE A 66 -38.65 -13.42 -69.88
C ILE A 66 -38.39 -14.46 -71.00
N PRO A 67 -38.68 -15.76 -70.78
CA PRO A 67 -39.85 -16.41 -71.44
C PRO A 67 -40.62 -17.34 -70.46
N GLN A 68 -41.94 -17.26 -70.37
CA GLN A 68 -43.01 -17.95 -71.13
C GLN A 68 -43.24 -19.44 -70.78
N PHE A 69 -44.54 -19.78 -70.64
CA PHE A 69 -45.32 -21.00 -70.98
C PHE A 69 -46.49 -21.06 -69.96
N THR A 70 -47.68 -20.54 -70.27
CA THR A 70 -48.83 -21.16 -70.97
C THR A 70 -49.25 -22.51 -70.38
N ASP A 71 -50.39 -22.51 -69.69
CA ASP A 71 -51.24 -23.68 -69.51
C ASP A 71 -52.20 -23.74 -70.72
N ASP A 72 -52.22 -24.88 -71.40
CA ASP A 72 -53.18 -25.19 -72.45
C ASP A 72 -54.22 -26.18 -71.91
N SER A 73 -55.48 -25.88 -72.20
CA SER A 73 -56.68 -26.64 -71.85
C SER A 73 -57.22 -27.32 -73.09
N GLY A 74 -57.60 -28.59 -72.96
CA GLY A 74 -58.10 -29.43 -74.04
C GLY A 74 -59.36 -28.92 -74.76
N GLU A 75 -59.45 -29.38 -76.01
CA GLU A 75 -60.50 -29.21 -77.01
C GLU A 75 -61.88 -29.69 -76.54
N GLU A 76 -62.95 -29.02 -76.99
CA GLU A 76 -63.85 -29.57 -78.02
C GLU A 76 -64.76 -28.49 -78.64
N SER A 77 -64.93 -28.63 -79.95
CA SER A 77 -65.67 -27.90 -81.00
C SER A 77 -67.15 -27.59 -80.70
N ALA A 78 -67.95 -26.76 -81.38
CA ALA A 78 -67.99 -25.98 -82.63
C ALA A 78 -69.08 -24.88 -82.36
N THR A 79 -69.41 -23.86 -83.15
CA THR A 79 -69.47 -23.64 -84.60
C THR A 79 -69.72 -22.15 -84.81
N GLU A 80 -69.22 -21.64 -85.93
CA GLU A 80 -69.29 -20.26 -86.40
C GLU A 80 -70.66 -19.92 -87.01
N LEU A 81 -71.20 -18.73 -86.71
CA LEU A 81 -72.26 -18.09 -87.51
C LEU A 81 -71.93 -16.61 -87.71
N VAL A 82 -71.53 -16.29 -88.93
CA VAL A 82 -71.38 -14.94 -89.47
C VAL A 82 -72.76 -14.45 -89.91
N SER A 83 -73.21 -13.29 -89.41
CA SER A 83 -74.28 -12.53 -90.05
C SER A 83 -73.72 -11.21 -90.56
N LYS A 84 -73.67 -11.08 -91.89
CA LYS A 84 -73.47 -9.82 -92.60
C LYS A 84 -74.76 -8.99 -92.52
N ASP A 85 -74.60 -7.73 -92.13
CA ASP A 85 -75.61 -6.70 -92.35
C ASP A 85 -75.77 -6.42 -93.85
N ASN A 86 -77.01 -6.33 -94.34
CA ASN A 86 -77.56 -5.14 -95.01
C ASN A 86 -78.89 -5.40 -95.71
N MET A 87 -79.81 -4.44 -95.49
CA MET A 87 -80.85 -3.93 -96.41
C MET A 87 -81.91 -4.92 -96.94
N PHE A 88 -83.19 -4.72 -96.57
CA PHE A 88 -84.24 -4.25 -97.50
C PHE A 88 -85.56 -3.92 -96.77
N LYS A 89 -86.02 -2.69 -97.05
CA LYS A 89 -87.30 -1.98 -96.95
C LYS A 89 -88.61 -2.71 -96.58
N SER A 90 -89.38 -2.01 -95.74
CA SER A 90 -90.84 -1.77 -95.75
C SER A 90 -91.83 -2.93 -95.72
N ASP A 91 -92.66 -2.90 -94.67
CA ASP A 91 -94.03 -3.41 -94.51
C ASP A 91 -94.40 -4.72 -95.21
N ALA A 92 -94.25 -5.83 -94.47
CA ALA A 92 -95.03 -7.04 -94.70
C ALA A 92 -95.33 -7.72 -93.35
N SER A 93 -96.61 -7.86 -93.03
CA SER A 93 -97.10 -8.58 -91.85
C SER A 93 -96.80 -10.07 -91.98
N ILE A 94 -96.13 -10.66 -90.99
CA ILE A 94 -95.91 -12.10 -90.90
C ILE A 94 -96.93 -12.69 -89.92
N THR A 95 -97.77 -13.60 -90.40
CA THR A 95 -98.70 -14.40 -89.59
C THR A 95 -98.18 -15.84 -89.56
N LEU A 96 -98.03 -16.41 -88.37
CA LEU A 96 -97.58 -17.79 -88.16
C LEU A 96 -98.78 -18.68 -87.84
N ALA A 97 -99.01 -19.71 -88.66
CA ALA A 97 -99.92 -20.81 -88.38
C ALA A 97 -99.14 -21.97 -87.76
N VAL A 98 -99.68 -22.58 -86.70
CA VAL A 98 -99.13 -23.79 -86.10
C VAL A 98 -99.91 -24.98 -86.66
N VAL A 99 -99.19 -25.96 -87.21
CA VAL A 99 -99.76 -27.21 -87.76
C VAL A 99 -99.47 -28.32 -86.77
N ASN A 100 -100.49 -29.12 -86.43
CA ASN A 100 -100.34 -30.28 -85.55
C ASN A 100 -99.97 -31.54 -86.36
N GLU A 101 -99.53 -32.60 -85.67
CA GLU A 101 -98.95 -33.82 -86.27
C GLU A 101 -99.90 -34.60 -87.20
N SER A 102 -101.18 -34.24 -87.26
CA SER A 102 -102.18 -34.78 -88.19
C SER A 102 -102.40 -33.93 -89.45
N GLY A 103 -101.65 -32.83 -89.64
CA GLY A 103 -101.63 -32.06 -90.88
C GLY A 103 -102.76 -31.03 -91.07
N GLU A 104 -103.54 -30.72 -90.04
CA GLU A 104 -104.57 -29.66 -90.08
C GLU A 104 -104.08 -28.39 -89.36
N ALA A 105 -104.08 -27.26 -90.07
CA ALA A 105 -103.73 -25.95 -89.51
C ALA A 105 -104.96 -25.30 -88.87
N THR A 106 -104.93 -25.05 -87.56
CA THR A 106 -105.96 -24.27 -86.86
C THR A 106 -105.36 -23.00 -86.25
N MET A 107 -106.00 -21.86 -86.52
CA MET A 107 -105.55 -20.56 -86.03
C MET A 107 -105.96 -20.38 -84.56
N SER A 108 -104.97 -20.42 -83.65
CA SER A 108 -105.18 -20.24 -82.22
C SER A 108 -104.92 -18.79 -81.80
N SER A 109 -105.99 -18.02 -81.56
CA SER A 109 -105.91 -16.67 -80.99
C SER A 109 -105.85 -16.76 -79.46
N GLY A 110 -104.64 -16.82 -78.89
CA GLY A 110 -104.53 -16.85 -77.42
C GLY A 110 -103.16 -17.00 -76.77
N ALA A 111 -102.05 -16.99 -77.52
CA ALA A 111 -100.71 -17.03 -76.92
C ALA A 111 -100.14 -15.62 -76.72
N LYS A 112 -100.00 -15.17 -75.46
CA LYS A 112 -99.28 -13.93 -75.10
C LYS A 112 -97.76 -14.19 -75.09
N LEU A 113 -96.99 -13.34 -75.76
CA LEU A 113 -95.53 -13.31 -75.66
C LEU A 113 -95.10 -12.90 -74.22
N PRO A 114 -93.98 -13.42 -73.70
CA PRO A 114 -93.36 -12.87 -72.49
C PRO A 114 -92.80 -11.46 -72.74
N ASP A 115 -92.79 -10.63 -71.69
CA ASP A 115 -92.38 -9.22 -71.75
C ASP A 115 -90.97 -9.03 -72.34
N GLN A 116 -90.78 -7.93 -73.08
CA GLN A 116 -89.48 -7.54 -73.63
C GLN A 116 -88.45 -7.37 -72.52
N ILE A 117 -87.38 -8.17 -72.56
CA ILE A 117 -86.21 -7.99 -71.72
C ILE A 117 -85.46 -6.75 -72.21
N ASP A 118 -85.48 -5.67 -71.44
CA ASP A 118 -84.63 -4.49 -71.67
C ASP A 118 -83.16 -4.88 -71.50
N MET A 119 -82.48 -5.09 -72.64
CA MET A 119 -81.07 -5.47 -72.71
C MET A 119 -80.14 -4.42 -72.08
N GLU A 120 -80.59 -3.17 -71.89
CA GLU A 120 -79.79 -2.10 -71.31
C GLU A 120 -79.79 -2.14 -69.77
N GLN A 121 -80.92 -2.47 -69.14
CA GLN A 121 -81.01 -2.68 -67.70
C GLN A 121 -80.17 -3.88 -67.24
N ARG A 122 -80.22 -5.00 -67.96
CA ARG A 122 -79.45 -6.21 -67.62
C ARG A 122 -77.93 -5.99 -67.75
N LYS A 123 -77.48 -5.17 -68.71
CA LYS A 123 -76.07 -4.76 -68.83
C LYS A 123 -75.63 -3.89 -67.66
N LYS A 124 -76.46 -2.92 -67.24
CA LYS A 124 -76.19 -2.05 -66.08
C LYS A 124 -76.13 -2.85 -64.77
N GLU A 125 -76.98 -3.86 -64.57
CA GLU A 125 -76.92 -4.74 -63.39
C GLU A 125 -75.67 -5.66 -63.37
N ILE A 126 -75.26 -6.17 -64.53
CA ILE A 126 -74.03 -6.96 -64.66
C ILE A 126 -72.79 -6.08 -64.40
N GLU A 127 -72.77 -4.84 -64.87
CA GLU A 127 -71.68 -3.90 -64.57
C GLU A 127 -71.67 -3.46 -63.11
N ALA A 128 -72.84 -3.14 -62.53
CA ALA A 128 -72.98 -2.79 -61.13
C ALA A 128 -72.51 -3.95 -60.22
N SER A 129 -72.92 -5.19 -60.50
CA SER A 129 -72.48 -6.36 -59.74
C SER A 129 -70.99 -6.68 -59.92
N LYS A 130 -70.42 -6.46 -61.10
CA LYS A 130 -68.95 -6.54 -61.34
C LYS A 130 -68.20 -5.46 -60.56
N ASN A 131 -68.71 -4.23 -60.50
CA ASN A 131 -68.11 -3.12 -59.77
C ASN A 131 -68.19 -3.34 -58.25
N VAL A 132 -69.31 -3.84 -57.73
CA VAL A 132 -69.45 -4.24 -56.32
C VAL A 132 -68.50 -5.39 -55.96
N LYS A 133 -68.36 -6.40 -56.82
CA LYS A 133 -67.38 -7.49 -56.62
C LYS A 133 -65.93 -7.00 -56.66
N LYS A 134 -65.60 -6.06 -57.57
CA LYS A 134 -64.28 -5.41 -57.64
C LYS A 134 -64.00 -4.57 -56.39
N ALA A 135 -64.98 -3.78 -55.92
CA ALA A 135 -64.87 -2.97 -54.71
C ALA A 135 -64.66 -3.83 -53.47
N LYS A 136 -65.46 -4.88 -53.27
CA LYS A 136 -65.28 -5.85 -52.16
C LYS A 136 -63.94 -6.59 -52.23
N LYS A 137 -63.43 -6.89 -53.44
CA LYS A 137 -62.11 -7.51 -53.65
C LYS A 137 -60.96 -6.52 -53.35
N LYS A 138 -61.14 -5.23 -53.67
CA LYS A 138 -60.19 -4.15 -53.35
C LYS A 138 -60.15 -3.88 -51.84
N GLU A 139 -61.30 -3.74 -51.19
CA GLU A 139 -61.42 -3.54 -49.74
C GLU A 139 -60.83 -4.72 -48.94
N LYS A 140 -61.04 -5.97 -49.40
CA LYS A 140 -60.38 -7.15 -48.81
C LYS A 140 -58.85 -7.15 -49.03
N ARG A 141 -58.35 -6.62 -50.14
CA ARG A 141 -56.90 -6.49 -50.42
C ARG A 141 -56.27 -5.40 -49.57
N ASP A 142 -56.93 -4.25 -49.42
CA ASP A 142 -56.43 -3.12 -48.64
C ASP A 142 -56.41 -3.45 -47.14
N ARG A 143 -57.47 -4.06 -46.60
CA ARG A 143 -57.45 -4.59 -45.21
C ARG A 143 -56.39 -5.67 -44.98
N ARG A 144 -56.06 -6.49 -45.99
CA ARG A 144 -54.94 -7.46 -45.90
C ARG A 144 -53.58 -6.75 -45.92
N ARG A 145 -53.41 -5.68 -46.70
CA ARG A 145 -52.17 -4.88 -46.74
C ARG A 145 -51.97 -4.10 -45.45
N GLU A 146 -53.03 -3.54 -44.88
CA GLU A 146 -53.00 -2.81 -43.61
C GLU A 146 -52.72 -3.74 -42.43
N ARG A 147 -53.37 -4.92 -42.37
CA ARG A 147 -53.01 -5.95 -41.38
C ARG A 147 -51.58 -6.45 -41.53
N LYS A 148 -51.05 -6.55 -42.77
CA LYS A 148 -49.64 -6.90 -43.00
C LYS A 148 -48.70 -5.79 -42.56
N ARG A 149 -49.01 -4.52 -42.83
CA ARG A 149 -48.22 -3.36 -42.37
C ARG A 149 -48.22 -3.23 -40.85
N ASN A 150 -49.37 -3.38 -40.19
CA ASN A 150 -49.44 -3.32 -38.72
C ASN A 150 -48.79 -4.54 -38.08
N ARG A 151 -48.90 -5.72 -38.68
CA ARG A 151 -48.15 -6.91 -38.23
C ARG A 151 -46.65 -6.73 -38.43
N GLN A 152 -46.22 -6.13 -39.54
CA GLN A 152 -44.81 -5.79 -39.78
C GLN A 152 -44.32 -4.70 -38.82
N GLN A 153 -45.09 -3.65 -38.56
CA GLN A 153 -44.74 -2.59 -37.60
C GLN A 153 -44.67 -3.12 -36.16
N ASN A 154 -45.60 -3.99 -35.75
CA ASN A 154 -45.58 -4.62 -34.44
C ASN A 154 -44.41 -5.61 -34.29
N ILE A 155 -44.03 -6.30 -35.37
CA ILE A 155 -42.84 -7.16 -35.38
C ILE A 155 -41.56 -6.30 -35.31
N ILE A 156 -41.49 -5.20 -36.04
CA ILE A 156 -40.35 -4.27 -36.01
C ILE A 156 -40.21 -3.62 -34.63
N SER A 157 -41.31 -3.17 -34.02
CA SER A 157 -41.28 -2.56 -32.69
C SER A 157 -40.83 -3.57 -31.62
N LEU A 158 -41.33 -4.81 -31.68
CA LEU A 158 -40.91 -5.88 -30.77
C LEU A 158 -39.44 -6.24 -30.97
N ALA A 159 -38.98 -6.35 -32.22
CA ALA A 159 -37.57 -6.60 -32.53
C ALA A 159 -36.66 -5.47 -32.01
N SER A 160 -37.06 -4.20 -32.16
CA SER A 160 -36.29 -3.07 -31.66
C SER A 160 -36.18 -3.05 -30.13
N LEU A 161 -37.24 -3.43 -29.41
CA LEU A 161 -37.23 -3.55 -27.96
C LEU A 161 -36.25 -4.64 -27.48
N ILE A 162 -36.27 -5.79 -28.15
CA ILE A 162 -35.36 -6.91 -27.85
C ILE A 162 -33.90 -6.49 -28.11
N ILE A 163 -33.63 -5.75 -29.19
CA ILE A 163 -32.28 -5.24 -29.48
C ILE A 163 -31.83 -4.26 -28.39
N MET A 164 -32.69 -3.36 -27.91
CA MET A 164 -32.33 -2.43 -26.82
C MET A 164 -32.02 -3.15 -25.51
N ILE A 165 -32.78 -4.20 -25.17
CA ILE A 165 -32.52 -5.04 -23.99
C ILE A 165 -31.21 -5.80 -24.18
N ALA A 166 -30.98 -6.38 -25.36
CA ALA A 166 -29.73 -7.08 -25.66
C ALA A 166 -28.52 -6.15 -25.60
N LEU A 167 -28.63 -4.92 -26.11
CA LEU A 167 -27.58 -3.89 -26.00
C LEU A 167 -27.36 -3.45 -24.55
N GLY A 168 -28.42 -3.35 -23.74
CA GLY A 168 -28.30 -3.06 -22.32
C GLY A 168 -27.61 -4.18 -21.53
N ILE A 169 -27.98 -5.43 -21.79
CA ILE A 169 -27.34 -6.63 -21.18
C ILE A 169 -25.89 -6.74 -21.66
N PHE A 170 -25.65 -6.55 -22.95
CA PHE A 170 -24.30 -6.57 -23.53
C PHE A 170 -23.43 -5.44 -22.97
N GLY A 171 -23.96 -4.23 -22.86
CA GLY A 171 -23.27 -3.10 -22.24
C GLY A 171 -22.94 -3.39 -20.78
N TYR A 172 -23.90 -3.87 -19.99
CA TYR A 172 -23.67 -4.28 -18.61
C TYR A 172 -22.62 -5.39 -18.51
N TRP A 173 -22.71 -6.42 -19.35
CA TRP A 173 -21.75 -7.52 -19.40
C TRP A 173 -20.34 -7.02 -19.76
N TYR A 174 -20.22 -6.20 -20.81
CA TYR A 174 -18.95 -5.66 -21.30
C TYR A 174 -18.27 -4.74 -20.28
N PHE A 175 -19.02 -3.88 -19.58
CA PHE A 175 -18.44 -3.02 -18.54
C PHE A 175 -18.08 -3.76 -17.25
N ASN A 176 -18.71 -4.91 -16.97
CA ASN A 176 -18.53 -5.64 -15.72
C ASN A 176 -17.66 -6.91 -15.88
N HIS A 177 -17.44 -7.39 -17.10
CA HIS A 177 -16.44 -8.41 -17.41
C HIS A 177 -15.08 -7.73 -17.57
N LYS A 178 -14.39 -7.58 -16.44
CA LYS A 178 -12.97 -7.30 -16.48
C LYS A 178 -12.29 -8.37 -17.33
N THR A 179 -11.32 -7.95 -18.10
CA THR A 179 -10.43 -8.81 -18.87
C THR A 179 -9.06 -8.86 -18.20
N GLU A 180 -8.22 -9.82 -18.57
CA GLU A 180 -6.85 -9.87 -18.04
C GLU A 180 -6.03 -8.61 -18.41
N GLU A 181 -6.47 -7.88 -19.44
CA GLU A 181 -5.89 -6.62 -19.92
C GLU A 181 -6.25 -5.41 -19.04
N ASP A 182 -7.25 -5.54 -18.16
CA ASP A 182 -7.75 -4.48 -17.27
C ASP A 182 -6.95 -4.35 -15.96
N PHE A 183 -5.72 -4.84 -15.93
CA PHE A 183 -4.85 -4.68 -14.77
C PHE A 183 -4.60 -3.20 -14.42
N LEU A 184 -4.44 -2.89 -13.14
CA LEU A 184 -4.23 -1.52 -12.66
C LEU A 184 -2.93 -1.44 -11.83
N PRO A 185 -1.93 -0.67 -12.27
CA PRO A 185 -0.77 -0.36 -11.45
C PRO A 185 -1.18 0.33 -10.14
N LYS A 186 -0.51 0.00 -9.04
CA LYS A 186 -0.73 0.57 -7.71
C LYS A 186 0.17 1.77 -7.47
N THR A 187 -0.23 2.65 -6.57
CA THR A 187 0.68 3.63 -5.98
C THR A 187 1.30 3.02 -4.74
N LEU A 188 2.63 2.99 -4.68
CA LEU A 188 3.37 2.49 -3.52
C LEU A 188 4.01 3.66 -2.79
N GLU A 189 4.04 3.60 -1.46
CA GLU A 189 4.87 4.47 -0.63
C GLU A 189 5.97 3.61 -0.01
N ILE A 190 7.22 4.00 -0.19
CA ILE A 190 8.41 3.27 0.27
C ILE A 190 9.28 4.25 1.05
N GLN A 191 9.84 3.79 2.17
CA GLN A 191 10.74 4.60 2.98
C GLN A 191 12.08 4.78 2.24
N ILE A 192 12.68 5.96 2.34
CA ILE A 192 13.99 6.24 1.72
C ILE A 192 15.05 5.22 2.15
N GLY A 193 15.84 4.74 1.18
CA GLY A 193 16.86 3.71 1.41
C GLY A 193 16.34 2.28 1.57
N GLU A 194 15.02 2.05 1.65
CA GLU A 194 14.47 0.69 1.67
C GLU A 194 14.47 0.03 0.29
N SER A 195 14.62 -1.30 0.30
CA SER A 195 14.54 -2.09 -0.93
C SER A 195 13.12 -2.17 -1.47
N LEU A 196 13.01 -2.09 -2.80
CA LEU A 196 11.76 -2.33 -3.52
C LEU A 196 11.16 -3.73 -3.23
N PRO A 197 9.82 -3.87 -3.15
CA PRO A 197 9.16 -5.16 -3.05
C PRO A 197 9.57 -6.11 -4.18
N ILE A 198 9.87 -7.36 -3.83
CA ILE A 198 10.27 -8.41 -4.79
C ILE A 198 9.03 -8.95 -5.54
N GLN A 199 7.87 -8.95 -4.88
CA GLN A 199 6.62 -9.45 -5.44
C GLN A 199 6.03 -8.42 -6.43
N LYS A 200 5.77 -8.84 -7.66
CA LYS A 200 5.11 -8.05 -8.70
C LYS A 200 3.67 -7.70 -8.30
N LEU A 201 3.00 -8.57 -7.54
CA LEU A 201 1.65 -8.31 -6.98
C LEU A 201 1.60 -7.08 -6.04
N SER A 202 2.75 -6.67 -5.48
CA SER A 202 2.85 -5.41 -4.73
C SER A 202 2.61 -4.18 -5.60
N TYR A 203 2.92 -4.28 -6.91
CA TYR A 203 2.81 -3.18 -7.87
C TYR A 203 1.50 -3.17 -8.65
N ILE A 204 0.71 -4.24 -8.61
CA ILE A 204 -0.42 -4.38 -9.53
C ILE A 204 -1.65 -4.95 -8.85
N THR A 205 -2.82 -4.49 -9.31
CA THR A 205 -4.11 -5.13 -9.08
C THR A 205 -4.49 -5.87 -10.36
N PRO A 206 -4.55 -7.22 -10.35
CA PRO A 206 -4.93 -8.01 -11.53
C PRO A 206 -6.36 -7.70 -12.00
N GLY A 207 -6.61 -7.82 -13.31
CA GLY A 207 -7.92 -7.57 -13.92
C GLY A 207 -8.96 -8.67 -13.66
N VAL A 208 -8.57 -9.95 -13.78
CA VAL A 208 -9.48 -11.12 -13.66
C VAL A 208 -8.86 -12.18 -12.79
N GLY A 209 -9.57 -12.59 -11.73
CA GLY A 209 -9.19 -13.70 -10.85
C GLY A 209 -7.86 -13.48 -10.15
N ASN A 210 -7.64 -14.17 -9.03
CA ASN A 210 -6.32 -14.21 -8.40
C ASN A 210 -5.39 -15.24 -9.10
N ASP A 211 -5.85 -15.85 -10.20
CA ASP A 211 -5.24 -17.01 -10.83
C ASP A 211 -4.25 -16.67 -11.96
N ILE A 212 -4.04 -15.38 -12.24
CA ILE A 212 -2.99 -14.96 -13.18
C ILE A 212 -1.64 -15.19 -12.52
N GLU A 213 -0.81 -16.03 -13.11
CA GLU A 213 0.54 -16.27 -12.62
C GLU A 213 1.34 -14.96 -12.59
N GLU A 214 1.79 -14.58 -11.40
CA GLU A 214 2.55 -13.35 -11.14
C GLU A 214 3.75 -13.19 -12.10
N ILE A 215 4.35 -14.31 -12.51
CA ILE A 215 5.52 -14.35 -13.40
C ILE A 215 5.27 -13.69 -14.76
N LEU A 216 4.02 -13.63 -15.23
CA LEU A 216 3.68 -13.11 -16.57
C LEU A 216 3.74 -11.58 -16.65
N TYR A 217 3.64 -10.88 -15.52
CA TYR A 217 3.82 -9.43 -15.49
C TYR A 217 5.31 -9.10 -15.57
N ASN A 218 5.69 -8.16 -16.42
CA ASN A 218 7.04 -7.57 -16.39
C ASN A 218 6.95 -6.17 -15.77
N VAL A 219 7.64 -5.96 -14.65
CA VAL A 219 7.68 -4.69 -13.93
C VAL A 219 9.06 -4.09 -14.11
N ASP A 220 9.11 -2.91 -14.71
CA ASP A 220 10.34 -2.13 -14.91
C ASP A 220 10.37 -0.95 -13.92
N THR A 221 11.27 -1.04 -12.94
CA THR A 221 11.53 -0.03 -11.91
C THR A 221 12.88 0.67 -12.09
N SER A 222 13.52 0.54 -13.27
CA SER A 222 14.87 1.06 -13.53
C SER A 222 15.04 2.58 -13.33
N ASN A 223 13.95 3.34 -13.43
CA ASN A 223 13.94 4.79 -13.23
C ASN A 223 13.74 5.22 -11.77
N VAL A 224 13.56 4.27 -10.84
CA VAL A 224 13.28 4.57 -9.43
C VAL A 224 14.61 4.76 -8.68
N VAL A 225 14.78 5.94 -8.09
CA VAL A 225 15.93 6.26 -7.24
C VAL A 225 15.49 6.13 -5.79
N LEU A 226 16.07 5.20 -5.04
CA LEU A 226 15.66 4.91 -3.65
C LEU A 226 16.31 5.84 -2.61
N GLU A 227 17.34 6.56 -3.02
CA GLU A 227 18.16 7.44 -2.18
C GLU A 227 17.68 8.90 -2.23
N GLU A 228 16.65 9.18 -3.02
CA GLU A 228 16.11 10.52 -3.22
C GLU A 228 14.60 10.52 -3.01
N ILE A 229 14.10 11.52 -2.27
CA ILE A 229 12.67 11.71 -2.08
C ILE A 229 12.04 12.24 -3.36
N GLY A 230 10.97 11.60 -3.79
CA GLY A 230 10.28 11.96 -5.02
C GLY A 230 9.20 10.96 -5.42
N GLU A 231 8.54 11.30 -6.52
CA GLU A 231 7.62 10.40 -7.20
C GLU A 231 8.30 9.86 -8.46
N TYR A 232 8.42 8.54 -8.54
CA TYR A 232 9.06 7.84 -9.65
C TYR A 232 8.03 6.97 -10.36
N SER A 233 8.00 7.05 -11.69
CA SER A 233 7.14 6.20 -12.49
C SER A 233 7.80 4.85 -12.76
N TYR A 234 7.04 3.77 -12.63
CA TYR A 234 7.43 2.44 -13.09
C TYR A 234 6.45 1.94 -14.15
N THR A 235 6.89 1.02 -15.00
CA THR A 235 6.05 0.48 -16.08
C THR A 235 5.75 -0.99 -15.85
N VAL A 236 4.48 -1.36 -15.96
CA VAL A 236 4.05 -2.76 -15.99
C VAL A 236 3.62 -3.15 -17.39
N THR A 237 4.21 -4.23 -17.90
CA THR A 237 3.89 -4.81 -19.21
C THR A 237 3.26 -6.18 -19.03
N TYR A 238 2.09 -6.39 -19.64
CA TYR A 238 1.43 -7.70 -19.72
C TYR A 238 0.76 -7.85 -21.08
N LYS A 239 1.01 -8.97 -21.78
CA LYS A 239 0.49 -9.25 -23.14
C LYS A 239 0.63 -8.08 -24.14
N GLY A 240 1.73 -7.32 -24.04
CA GLY A 240 2.03 -6.17 -24.91
C GLY A 240 1.41 -4.84 -24.46
N ILE A 241 0.53 -4.83 -23.47
CA ILE A 241 -0.07 -3.62 -22.90
C ILE A 241 0.85 -3.07 -21.82
N LYS A 242 1.14 -1.76 -21.90
CA LYS A 242 1.95 -1.03 -20.94
C LYS A 242 1.09 -0.05 -20.15
N LYS A 243 1.16 -0.11 -18.82
CA LYS A 243 0.57 0.89 -17.93
C LYS A 243 1.62 1.36 -16.93
N ASN A 244 1.55 2.64 -16.55
CA ASN A 244 2.49 3.23 -15.60
C ASN A 244 1.85 3.33 -14.22
N GLY A 245 2.62 2.99 -13.19
CA GLY A 245 2.30 3.28 -11.79
C GLY A 245 3.29 4.27 -11.20
N ILE A 246 3.06 4.64 -9.94
CA ILE A 246 3.87 5.63 -9.21
C ILE A 246 4.41 4.97 -7.93
N ILE A 247 5.71 5.12 -7.69
CA ILE A 247 6.35 4.85 -6.40
C ILE A 247 6.69 6.20 -5.78
N LYS A 248 6.24 6.42 -4.55
CA LYS A 248 6.58 7.60 -3.76
C LYS A 248 7.64 7.20 -2.75
N ILE A 249 8.82 7.78 -2.86
CA ILE A 249 9.87 7.66 -1.85
C ILE A 249 9.63 8.75 -0.82
N VAL A 250 9.43 8.35 0.43
CA VAL A 250 9.08 9.23 1.55
C VAL A 250 10.03 8.98 2.71
N ASP A 251 10.15 9.96 3.60
CA ASP A 251 10.87 9.82 4.85
C ASP A 251 9.93 10.09 6.03
N LYS A 252 9.57 9.03 6.75
CA LYS A 252 8.63 9.06 7.88
C LYS A 252 9.25 8.60 9.20
N GLU A 253 10.45 8.04 9.15
CA GLU A 253 11.11 7.45 10.31
C GLU A 253 12.17 8.41 10.85
N GLY A 254 12.36 8.42 12.17
CA GLY A 254 13.40 9.24 12.78
C GLY A 254 14.77 8.54 12.73
N PRO A 255 15.87 9.29 12.88
CA PRO A 255 17.22 8.72 12.87
C PRO A 255 17.43 7.61 13.89
N GLU A 256 18.23 6.59 13.54
CA GLU A 256 18.73 5.62 14.51
C GLU A 256 19.85 6.26 15.36
N LEU A 257 19.58 6.52 16.64
CA LEU A 257 20.52 7.20 17.54
C LEU A 257 21.10 6.28 18.62
N GLU A 258 22.43 6.16 18.67
CA GLU A 258 23.18 5.62 19.80
C GLU A 258 23.90 6.74 20.56
N VAL A 259 23.74 6.75 21.89
CA VAL A 259 24.36 7.74 22.79
C VAL A 259 25.38 7.10 23.72
N ARG A 260 26.31 7.92 24.20
CA ARG A 260 27.30 7.60 25.24
C ARG A 260 27.20 8.60 26.38
N ASN A 261 27.69 8.19 27.55
CA ASN A 261 27.84 9.08 28.70
C ASN A 261 29.09 9.97 28.52
N VAL A 262 29.04 11.16 29.11
CA VAL A 262 30.11 12.16 29.04
C VAL A 262 30.50 12.59 30.46
N THR A 263 31.81 12.69 30.68
CA THR A 263 32.39 13.25 31.90
C THR A 263 33.22 14.47 31.54
N ILE A 264 33.04 15.57 32.25
CA ILE A 264 33.79 16.82 32.12
C ILE A 264 34.15 17.36 33.51
N THR A 265 35.07 18.31 33.58
CA THR A 265 35.30 19.12 34.78
C THR A 265 34.36 20.32 34.80
N GLU A 266 34.11 20.88 35.98
CA GLU A 266 33.38 22.15 36.17
C GLU A 266 34.03 23.24 35.31
N GLY A 267 33.22 24.11 34.72
CA GLY A 267 33.68 25.07 33.70
C GLY A 267 33.91 24.46 32.30
N GLY A 268 33.92 23.14 32.16
CA GLY A 268 33.97 22.44 30.88
C GLY A 268 32.71 22.67 30.03
N GLN A 269 32.90 22.79 28.72
CA GLN A 269 31.78 22.91 27.78
C GLN A 269 31.39 21.54 27.22
N TYR A 270 30.10 21.34 27.00
CA TYR A 270 29.55 20.16 26.35
C TYR A 270 28.43 20.57 25.39
N LYS A 271 28.17 19.73 24.39
CA LYS A 271 27.12 19.94 23.38
C LYS A 271 26.38 18.63 23.15
N ALA A 272 25.19 18.67 22.56
CA ALA A 272 24.42 17.46 22.27
C ALA A 272 25.22 16.41 21.48
N GLU A 273 26.00 16.88 20.50
CA GLU A 273 26.89 16.06 19.67
C GLU A 273 27.94 15.29 20.47
N THR A 274 28.42 15.81 21.61
CA THR A 274 29.45 15.10 22.41
C THR A 274 28.94 13.79 23.00
N PHE A 275 27.61 13.66 23.15
CA PHE A 275 26.94 12.46 23.66
C PHE A 275 26.61 11.46 22.56
N VAL A 276 26.79 11.79 21.28
CA VAL A 276 26.48 10.89 20.17
C VAL A 276 27.63 9.91 19.98
N LYS A 277 27.29 8.62 19.93
CA LYS A 277 28.23 7.55 19.56
C LYS A 277 28.08 7.21 18.08
N GLU A 278 26.84 7.06 17.63
CA GLU A 278 26.51 6.78 16.23
C GLU A 278 25.11 7.34 15.92
N CYS A 279 24.94 7.84 14.69
CA CYS A 279 23.65 8.22 14.15
C CYS A 279 23.54 7.72 12.71
N ARG A 280 22.45 7.03 12.36
CA ARG A 280 22.20 6.55 10.99
C ARG A 280 20.84 7.04 10.52
N ASP A 281 20.87 7.77 9.41
CA ASP A 281 19.69 8.25 8.71
C ASP A 281 20.08 8.61 7.25
N PRO A 282 19.33 8.18 6.22
CA PRO A 282 19.63 8.51 4.82
C PRO A 282 19.57 10.01 4.50
N THR A 283 18.78 10.80 5.25
CA THR A 283 18.57 12.22 5.02
C THR A 283 19.36 13.11 5.99
N GLY A 284 20.06 12.47 6.94
CA GLY A 284 21.10 13.07 7.78
C GLY A 284 20.68 13.20 9.24
N CYS A 285 21.62 13.65 10.09
CA CYS A 285 21.40 13.80 11.53
C CYS A 285 21.82 15.18 12.01
N ASN A 286 20.90 15.89 12.68
CA ASN A 286 21.18 17.08 13.46
C ASN A 286 20.90 16.82 14.95
N TYR A 287 21.72 17.39 15.83
CA TYR A 287 21.69 17.08 17.27
C TYR A 287 21.31 18.28 18.10
N SER A 288 20.39 18.09 19.05
CA SER A 288 20.07 19.08 20.07
C SER A 288 19.81 18.42 21.41
N PHE A 289 19.83 19.20 22.48
CA PHE A 289 19.20 18.77 23.72
C PHE A 289 17.68 18.90 23.59
N GLN A 290 16.94 18.05 24.30
CA GLN A 290 15.49 18.18 24.39
C GLN A 290 15.08 19.47 25.10
N ASP A 291 15.82 19.83 26.15
CA ASP A 291 15.72 21.10 26.86
C ASP A 291 16.82 22.04 26.32
N ALA A 292 16.43 23.12 25.65
CA ALA A 292 17.38 24.05 25.02
C ALA A 292 18.30 24.74 26.05
N GLU A 293 17.90 24.81 27.31
CA GLU A 293 18.69 25.40 28.39
C GLU A 293 19.69 24.41 28.99
N THR A 294 19.72 23.15 28.55
CA THR A 294 20.56 22.10 29.15
C THR A 294 22.01 22.52 29.30
N GLU A 295 22.62 23.19 28.32
CA GLU A 295 24.01 23.66 28.36
C GLU A 295 24.27 24.75 29.41
N GLN A 296 23.26 25.56 29.73
CA GLN A 296 23.36 26.66 30.70
C GLN A 296 22.91 26.22 32.10
N LYS A 297 22.06 25.19 32.15
CA LYS A 297 21.43 24.66 33.36
C LYS A 297 22.36 23.81 34.20
N TYR A 298 23.23 23.01 33.57
CA TYR A 298 24.15 22.14 34.29
C TYR A 298 25.59 22.64 34.14
N THR A 299 26.03 23.44 35.10
CA THR A 299 27.39 23.97 35.14
C THR A 299 28.14 23.58 36.41
N ALA A 300 27.42 23.17 37.46
CA ALA A 300 28.00 22.81 38.75
C ALA A 300 28.41 21.34 38.78
N ALA A 301 29.30 21.00 39.71
CA ALA A 301 29.65 19.61 39.97
C ALA A 301 28.43 18.74 40.31
N GLY A 302 28.32 17.56 39.69
CA GLY A 302 27.20 16.65 39.90
C GLY A 302 27.02 15.61 38.79
N SER A 303 26.03 14.74 38.97
CA SER A 303 25.59 13.78 37.95
C SER A 303 24.20 14.17 37.46
N TYR A 304 24.07 14.38 36.16
CA TYR A 304 22.88 14.88 35.50
C TYR A 304 22.41 13.90 34.43
N VAL A 305 21.10 13.84 34.26
CA VAL A 305 20.47 13.12 33.16
C VAL A 305 20.12 14.12 32.07
N VAL A 306 20.62 13.88 30.87
CA VAL A 306 20.32 14.70 29.69
C VAL A 306 19.62 13.86 28.63
N TYR A 307 18.83 14.52 27.79
CA TYR A 307 18.10 13.90 26.68
C TYR A 307 18.60 14.49 25.37
N ILE A 308 19.15 13.65 24.52
CA ILE A 308 19.70 14.00 23.22
C ILE A 308 18.64 13.70 22.17
N VAL A 309 18.36 14.68 21.32
CA VAL A 309 17.41 14.59 20.21
C VAL A 309 18.21 14.59 18.92
N ALA A 310 18.08 13.54 18.12
CA ALA A 310 18.49 13.54 16.72
C ALA A 310 17.28 13.90 15.85
N THR A 311 17.47 14.81 14.91
CA THR A 311 16.46 15.25 13.94
C THR A 311 17.02 15.12 12.53
N ASP A 312 16.24 14.56 11.61
CA ASP A 312 16.61 14.43 10.20
C ASP A 312 16.30 15.72 9.40
N ALA A 313 16.43 15.67 8.07
CA ALA A 313 16.09 16.80 7.20
C ALA A 313 14.57 17.07 7.10
N TYR A 314 13.75 16.07 7.43
CA TYR A 314 12.27 16.09 7.31
C TYR A 314 11.57 16.31 8.66
N GLN A 315 12.32 16.61 9.70
CA GLN A 315 11.89 16.86 11.07
C GLN A 315 11.37 15.63 11.83
N ASN A 316 11.63 14.42 11.36
CA ASN A 316 11.44 13.21 12.17
C ASN A 316 12.51 13.18 13.27
N ARG A 317 12.15 12.67 14.45
CA ARG A 317 12.98 12.79 15.66
C ARG A 317 13.10 11.50 16.44
N THR A 318 14.29 11.29 16.98
CA THR A 318 14.58 10.24 17.95
C THR A 318 15.24 10.83 19.19
N THR A 319 14.71 10.50 20.36
CA THR A 319 15.25 10.99 21.64
C THR A 319 15.87 9.85 22.45
N LYS A 320 17.09 10.04 22.96
CA LYS A 320 17.79 9.09 23.83
C LYS A 320 18.29 9.76 25.11
N LYS A 321 18.33 8.98 26.18
CA LYS A 321 18.81 9.40 27.51
C LYS A 321 20.30 9.11 27.65
N ALA A 322 21.07 10.06 28.19
CA ALA A 322 22.49 9.90 28.52
C ALA A 322 22.84 10.52 29.89
N SER A 323 23.99 10.14 30.45
CA SER A 323 24.51 10.70 31.71
C SER A 323 25.60 11.73 31.42
N LEU A 324 25.49 12.90 32.05
CA LEU A 324 26.54 13.90 32.14
C LEU A 324 27.08 13.91 33.57
N ILE A 325 28.38 13.72 33.73
CA ILE A 325 29.07 13.85 35.01
C ILE A 325 29.94 15.10 34.93
N ILE A 326 29.69 16.07 35.80
CA ILE A 326 30.53 17.26 35.98
C ILE A 326 31.32 17.05 37.27
N GLU A 327 32.61 16.85 37.14
CA GLU A 327 33.55 16.73 38.26
C GLU A 327 33.89 18.12 38.77
N ALA A 328 33.87 18.34 40.09
CA ALA A 328 34.18 19.65 40.66
C ALA A 328 35.58 20.12 40.22
N GLU A 329 35.69 21.37 39.78
CA GLU A 329 37.00 21.96 39.47
C GLU A 329 37.55 22.53 40.77
N GLY A 330 38.56 21.86 41.34
CA GLY A 330 39.13 22.31 42.61
C GLY A 330 40.50 21.75 42.93
N ASN A 331 41.33 22.61 43.51
CA ASN A 331 42.60 22.23 44.14
C ASN A 331 42.27 21.42 45.41
N VAL A 332 42.62 20.14 45.44
CA VAL A 332 42.59 19.34 46.66
C VAL A 332 43.85 19.68 47.45
N ARG A 333 43.69 20.14 48.69
CA ARG A 333 44.82 20.32 49.61
C ARG A 333 44.67 19.41 50.80
N ARG A 334 45.73 18.68 51.09
CA ARG A 334 45.81 17.78 52.23
C ARG A 334 46.70 18.39 53.30
N TYR A 335 46.19 18.54 54.51
CA TYR A 335 46.92 19.06 55.66
C TYR A 335 47.05 17.95 56.69
N VAL A 336 48.25 17.70 57.20
CA VAL A 336 48.51 16.62 58.16
C VAL A 336 49.24 17.17 59.38
N LYS A 337 48.78 16.78 60.57
CA LYS A 337 49.43 17.06 61.86
C LYS A 337 49.53 15.78 62.67
N ASN A 338 50.74 15.46 63.12
CA ASN A 338 51.00 14.33 64.01
C ASN A 338 51.39 14.86 65.39
N THR A 339 50.56 14.59 66.40
CA THR A 339 50.95 14.79 67.79
C THR A 339 51.58 13.49 68.25
N GLY A 340 52.89 13.49 68.52
CA GLY A 340 53.58 12.28 68.99
C GLY A 340 52.94 11.67 70.25
N PHE A 341 53.33 10.43 70.56
CA PHE A 341 52.72 9.65 71.64
C PHE A 341 52.66 10.37 72.98
N ASN A 342 51.46 10.46 73.55
CA ASN A 342 51.23 11.06 74.86
C ASN A 342 51.10 9.97 75.93
N GLN A 343 52.10 9.87 76.81
CA GLN A 343 52.15 8.86 77.88
C GLN A 343 51.00 8.96 78.89
N THR A 344 50.42 10.14 79.08
CA THR A 344 49.27 10.35 79.99
C THR A 344 47.95 9.93 79.36
N LEU A 345 47.79 10.12 78.05
CA LEU A 345 46.57 9.76 77.31
C LEU A 345 46.59 8.33 76.77
N GLY A 346 47.78 7.77 76.53
CA GLY A 346 47.98 6.39 76.06
C GLY A 346 47.91 6.21 74.54
N TYR A 347 47.89 7.30 73.78
CA TYR A 347 47.81 7.28 72.31
C TYR A 347 48.57 8.46 71.68
N GLU A 348 48.86 8.32 70.39
CA GLU A 348 49.21 9.43 69.50
C GLU A 348 48.03 9.80 68.60
N VAL A 349 48.01 11.04 68.10
CA VAL A 349 46.93 11.54 67.23
C VAL A 349 47.49 12.02 65.91
N THR A 350 46.90 11.54 64.82
CA THR A 350 47.10 12.08 63.47
C THR A 350 45.83 12.81 63.06
N GLU A 351 45.91 14.11 62.81
CA GLU A 351 44.81 14.93 62.31
C GLU A 351 45.05 15.25 60.83
N ILE A 352 44.04 15.00 59.99
CA ILE A 352 44.10 15.22 58.54
C ILE A 352 42.91 16.09 58.13
N TYR A 353 43.19 17.14 57.36
CA TYR A 353 42.19 17.85 56.57
C TYR A 353 42.40 17.56 55.09
N GLU A 354 41.36 17.10 54.41
CA GLU A 354 41.32 17.01 52.95
C GLU A 354 40.28 18.00 52.45
N LEU A 355 40.74 19.10 51.84
CA LEU A 355 39.94 20.28 51.57
C LEU A 355 39.86 20.54 50.06
N HIS A 356 38.65 20.80 49.58
CA HIS A 356 38.36 21.09 48.18
C HIS A 356 37.99 22.56 48.04
N PHE A 357 38.83 23.30 47.32
CA PHE A 357 38.63 24.72 47.07
C PHE A 357 38.04 24.95 45.69
N SER A 358 37.24 26.02 45.56
CA SER A 358 36.60 26.42 44.30
C SER A 358 37.56 26.85 43.20
N GLU A 359 38.80 27.18 43.55
CA GLU A 359 39.79 27.72 42.61
C GLU A 359 41.21 27.32 43.02
N TYR A 360 42.15 27.43 42.08
CA TYR A 360 43.55 27.10 42.30
C TYR A 360 44.36 28.16 43.05
N ASN A 361 43.83 29.38 43.18
CA ASN A 361 44.56 30.54 43.69
C ASN A 361 44.36 30.75 45.20
N THR A 362 45.05 31.75 45.73
CA THR A 362 45.05 32.16 47.15
C THR A 362 43.70 32.66 47.67
N TYR A 363 42.69 32.81 46.82
CA TYR A 363 41.36 33.28 47.18
C TYR A 363 40.28 32.19 47.06
N GLY A 364 40.66 30.94 46.73
CA GLY A 364 39.71 29.83 46.62
C GLY A 364 38.87 29.65 47.88
N ILE A 365 37.58 29.45 47.72
CA ILE A 365 36.64 29.25 48.83
C ILE A 365 36.47 27.74 49.05
N LEU A 366 36.51 27.30 50.30
CA LEU A 366 36.26 25.92 50.70
C LEU A 366 34.83 25.53 50.31
N ILE A 367 34.70 24.62 49.34
CA ILE A 367 33.42 24.06 48.91
C ILE A 367 33.01 22.96 49.89
N THR A 368 33.95 22.06 50.14
CA THR A 368 33.76 20.90 51.00
C THR A 368 35.10 20.43 51.50
N GLY A 369 35.09 19.74 52.62
CA GLY A 369 36.29 19.18 53.21
C GLY A 369 35.94 18.10 54.21
N THR A 370 36.96 17.36 54.60
CA THR A 370 36.84 16.33 55.62
C THR A 370 37.89 16.54 56.69
N GLU A 371 37.48 16.51 57.95
CA GLU A 371 38.39 16.43 59.10
C GLU A 371 38.41 14.99 59.58
N GLU A 372 39.61 14.41 59.66
CA GLU A 372 39.86 13.06 60.16
C GLU A 372 40.84 13.12 61.33
N ARG A 373 40.53 12.44 62.43
CA ARG A 373 41.43 12.26 63.57
C ARG A 373 41.61 10.79 63.85
N THR A 374 42.85 10.32 63.78
CA THR A 374 43.22 8.94 64.06
C THR A 374 43.98 8.87 65.37
N PHE A 375 43.40 8.19 66.35
CA PHE A 375 44.00 7.87 67.63
C PHE A 375 44.68 6.50 67.52
N THR A 376 46.00 6.43 67.68
CA THR A 376 46.77 5.18 67.60
C THR A 376 47.28 4.81 68.99
N TYR A 377 46.86 3.65 69.47
CA TYR A 377 47.15 3.17 70.82
C TYR A 377 48.31 2.16 70.79
N GLN A 378 49.11 2.14 71.85
CA GLN A 378 50.14 1.13 72.07
C GLN A 378 49.75 0.12 73.16
N ASP A 379 48.78 0.49 74.01
CA ASP A 379 48.29 -0.32 75.12
C ASP A 379 46.89 -0.86 74.81
N VAL A 380 46.72 -2.18 74.92
CA VAL A 380 45.49 -2.90 74.55
C VAL A 380 44.37 -2.60 75.54
N GLU A 381 44.67 -2.50 76.83
CA GLU A 381 43.65 -2.23 77.85
C GLU A 381 43.08 -0.83 77.65
N LYS A 382 43.95 0.15 77.37
CA LYS A 382 43.53 1.53 77.09
C LYS A 382 42.72 1.65 75.80
N TYR A 383 43.12 0.92 74.75
CA TYR A 383 42.36 0.86 73.51
C TYR A 383 40.93 0.33 73.73
N GLU A 384 40.79 -0.79 74.45
CA GLU A 384 39.48 -1.40 74.70
C GLU A 384 38.58 -0.53 75.60
N GLU A 385 39.16 0.22 76.53
CA GLU A 385 38.43 1.21 77.34
C GLU A 385 37.83 2.31 76.46
N ASP A 386 38.66 2.97 75.63
CA ASP A 386 38.22 4.08 74.78
C ASP A 386 37.32 3.59 73.63
N ARG A 387 37.57 2.39 73.10
CA ARG A 387 36.71 1.75 72.09
C ARG A 387 35.28 1.59 72.58
N LYS A 388 35.09 1.08 73.80
CA LYS A 388 33.75 0.95 74.42
C LYS A 388 33.10 2.31 74.62
N LYS A 389 33.89 3.33 74.96
CA LYS A 389 33.39 4.70 75.17
C LYS A 389 32.85 5.32 73.88
N PHE A 390 33.52 5.13 72.75
CA PHE A 390 33.11 5.70 71.45
C PHE A 390 32.19 4.77 70.64
N GLN A 391 31.92 3.56 71.12
CA GLN A 391 31.11 2.58 70.42
C GLN A 391 29.66 3.08 70.26
N GLY A 392 29.23 3.26 69.01
CA GLY A 392 27.89 3.74 68.66
C GLY A 392 27.80 5.26 68.46
N GLU A 393 28.87 6.01 68.69
CA GLU A 393 28.94 7.44 68.38
C GLU A 393 29.07 7.69 66.87
N LEU A 394 28.40 8.73 66.36
CA LEU A 394 28.43 9.07 64.95
C LEU A 394 29.81 9.59 64.53
N GLY A 395 30.32 9.08 63.41
CA GLY A 395 31.60 9.50 62.82
C GLY A 395 32.82 8.75 63.35
N TYR A 396 32.68 7.83 64.31
CA TYR A 396 33.77 6.98 64.80
C TYR A 396 33.79 5.62 64.09
N SER A 397 35.00 5.14 63.77
CA SER A 397 35.28 3.80 63.29
C SER A 397 36.51 3.21 63.99
N PHE A 398 36.63 1.88 63.97
CA PHE A 398 37.60 1.14 64.78
C PHE A 398 38.40 0.18 63.90
N SER A 399 39.73 0.17 64.08
CA SER A 399 40.64 -0.81 63.47
C SER A 399 41.30 -1.62 64.58
N ASP A 400 40.64 -2.73 64.95
CA ASP A 400 41.05 -3.58 66.08
C ASP A 400 42.45 -4.20 65.86
N SER A 401 42.80 -4.55 64.62
CA SER A 401 44.13 -5.12 64.28
C SER A 401 45.28 -4.12 64.40
N GLU A 402 44.99 -2.84 64.24
CA GLU A 402 46.00 -1.76 64.31
C GLU A 402 45.88 -0.94 65.60
N MET A 403 44.92 -1.29 66.47
CA MET A 403 44.58 -0.53 67.69
C MET A 403 44.35 0.95 67.41
N LYS A 404 43.53 1.26 66.39
CA LYS A 404 43.19 2.63 66.01
C LYS A 404 41.72 2.94 66.16
N ILE A 405 41.44 4.16 66.61
CA ILE A 405 40.11 4.76 66.58
C ILE A 405 40.18 5.94 65.61
N ILE A 406 39.26 5.98 64.64
CA ILE A 406 39.25 7.02 63.60
C ILE A 406 37.95 7.80 63.75
N TYR A 407 38.05 9.11 63.89
CA TYR A 407 36.92 10.02 63.83
C TYR A 407 36.93 10.77 62.51
N LYS A 408 35.81 10.82 61.80
CA LYS A 408 35.67 11.53 60.53
C LYS A 408 34.38 12.34 60.49
N LYS A 409 34.48 13.60 60.08
CA LYS A 409 33.31 14.46 59.83
C LYS A 409 33.52 15.32 58.59
N SER A 410 32.42 15.66 57.93
CA SER A 410 32.44 16.69 56.91
C SER A 410 32.67 18.06 57.54
N SER A 411 33.34 18.93 56.80
CA SER A 411 33.66 20.30 57.16
C SER A 411 33.43 21.19 55.94
N ASN A 412 32.69 22.27 56.14
CA ASN A 412 32.56 23.37 55.19
C ASN A 412 33.28 24.64 55.67
N THR A 413 33.90 24.57 56.85
CA THR A 413 34.74 25.61 57.44
C THR A 413 35.79 25.00 58.36
N VAL A 414 36.93 25.66 58.52
CA VAL A 414 38.04 25.22 59.37
C VAL A 414 38.28 26.22 60.49
N GLY A 415 38.56 25.74 61.71
CA GLY A 415 38.86 26.59 62.86
C GLY A 415 37.71 27.52 63.23
N ASN A 416 37.97 28.83 63.32
CA ASN A 416 36.98 29.86 63.63
C ASN A 416 36.14 30.28 62.40
N ASN A 417 35.56 29.30 61.70
CA ASN A 417 34.78 29.48 60.47
C ASN A 417 35.55 30.04 59.26
N TYR A 418 36.84 29.72 59.13
CA TYR A 418 37.57 30.08 57.93
C TYR A 418 37.06 29.29 56.73
N SER A 419 36.80 29.98 55.64
CA SER A 419 36.37 29.40 54.35
C SER A 419 37.30 29.79 53.20
N ASN A 420 38.16 30.81 53.36
CA ASN A 420 39.12 31.19 52.34
C ASN A 420 40.42 30.35 52.46
N SER A 421 40.96 29.91 51.33
CA SER A 421 42.16 29.09 51.23
C SER A 421 43.39 29.69 51.94
N ASN A 422 43.64 30.99 51.83
CA ASN A 422 44.76 31.65 52.53
C ASN A 422 44.60 31.66 54.05
N ASP A 423 43.39 31.94 54.53
CA ASP A 423 43.12 32.01 55.96
C ASP A 423 43.20 30.61 56.58
N ILE A 424 42.71 29.61 55.84
CA ILE A 424 42.81 28.20 56.20
C ILE A 424 44.28 27.76 56.22
N ASP A 425 45.07 28.09 55.20
CA ASP A 425 46.51 27.80 55.17
C ASP A 425 47.22 28.40 56.37
N ALA A 426 47.02 29.69 56.62
CA ALA A 426 47.66 30.42 57.71
C ALA A 426 47.25 29.86 59.07
N TYR A 427 45.97 29.53 59.24
CA TYR A 427 45.44 28.92 60.45
C TYR A 427 46.03 27.53 60.67
N LEU A 428 45.88 26.62 59.72
CA LEU A 428 46.34 25.23 59.86
C LEU A 428 47.85 25.15 60.03
N THR A 429 48.61 25.99 59.32
CA THR A 429 50.07 26.06 59.49
C THR A 429 50.44 26.54 60.90
N ARG A 430 49.74 27.54 61.44
CA ARG A 430 49.94 28.01 62.83
C ARG A 430 49.58 26.94 63.85
N GLU A 431 48.55 26.15 63.59
CA GLU A 431 48.15 25.02 64.42
C GLU A 431 49.08 23.80 64.29
N GLY A 432 50.11 23.88 63.43
CA GLY A 432 51.16 22.87 63.28
C GLY A 432 50.88 21.81 62.21
N PHE A 433 49.91 22.02 61.33
CA PHE A 433 49.69 21.17 60.17
C PHE A 433 50.70 21.48 59.05
N ARG A 434 51.00 20.47 58.25
CA ARG A 434 51.83 20.58 57.03
C ARG A 434 50.98 20.26 55.81
N ILE A 435 51.18 21.00 54.73
CA ILE A 435 50.54 20.73 53.45
C ILE A 435 51.29 19.58 52.77
N GLU A 436 50.58 18.54 52.39
CA GLU A 436 51.04 17.48 51.49
C GLU A 436 50.56 17.82 50.08
N SER A 437 51.52 17.92 49.15
CA SER A 437 51.30 18.22 47.72
C SER A 437 50.85 17.01 46.94
#